data_AF-A0A1F9A9T9-F1
#
_entry.id   AF-A0A1F9A9T9-F1
#
_cell.length_a   1.000
_cell.length_b   1.000
_cell.length_c   1.000
_cell.angle_alpha   90.00
_cell.angle_beta   90.00
_cell.angle_gamma   90.00
#
_symmetry.space_group_name_H-M   'P 1'
#
loop_
_entity.id
_entity.type
_entity.pdbx_description
1 polymer ?
#
loop_
_entity_poly.entity_id
_entity_poly.type
_entity_poly.pdbx_seq_one_letter_code
_entity_poly.pdbx_strand_id
1 'polypeptide(L)'
;MGLREEVLEKIIKRAAEVFKKDPGELSADTDFVADLKAKSVNYVQIIAILEDAFDVEINFMEFRRKKTLGEAAEFVAQLCGG
;
A
#
# COMPACT_ATOMS: atom_id res chain seq x y z
N MET A 1 15.36 10.88 0.33
CA MET A 1 14.31 9.88 0.05
C MET A 1 13.19 10.18 1.02
N GLY A 2 12.01 10.52 0.52
CA GLY A 2 10.86 10.80 1.36
C GLY A 2 10.26 9.49 1.86
N LEU A 3 9.76 9.48 3.10
CA LEU A 3 9.12 8.33 3.73
C LEU A 3 8.01 7.72 2.83
N ARG A 4 7.27 8.58 2.10
CA ARG A 4 6.27 8.17 1.10
C ARG A 4 6.83 7.24 0.02
N GLU A 5 8.03 7.51 -0.48
CA GLU A 5 8.64 6.71 -1.55
C GLU A 5 9.00 5.31 -1.03
N GLU A 6 9.58 5.23 0.18
CA GLU A 6 9.92 3.96 0.83
C GLU A 6 8.68 3.10 1.10
N VAL A 7 7.62 3.74 1.61
CA VAL A 7 6.32 3.08 1.82
C VAL A 7 5.75 2.59 0.49
N LEU A 8 5.76 3.42 -0.55
CA LEU A 8 5.23 3.07 -1.86
C LEU A 8 5.97 1.86 -2.45
N GLU A 9 7.29 1.83 -2.38
CA GLU A 9 8.09 0.69 -2.83
C GLU A 9 7.73 -0.60 -2.07
N LYS A 10 7.49 -0.50 -0.77
CA LYS A 10 7.07 -1.64 0.07
C LYS A 10 5.68 -2.14 -0.33
N ILE A 11 4.74 -1.22 -0.55
CA ILE A 11 3.38 -1.53 -1.02
C ILE A 11 3.45 -2.20 -2.39
N ILE A 12 4.22 -1.64 -3.33
CA ILE A 12 4.37 -2.17 -4.69
C ILE A 12 4.94 -3.59 -4.65
N LYS A 13 6.03 -3.82 -3.91
CA LYS A 13 6.61 -5.17 -3.77
C LYS A 13 5.60 -6.15 -3.20
N ARG A 14 4.89 -5.76 -2.14
CA ARG A 14 3.89 -6.64 -1.51
C ARG A 14 2.70 -6.90 -2.43
N ALA A 15 2.21 -5.88 -3.11
CA ALA A 15 1.12 -5.98 -4.07
C ALA A 15 1.53 -6.88 -5.25
N ALA A 16 2.74 -6.72 -5.79
CA ALA A 16 3.27 -7.59 -6.85
C ALA A 16 3.24 -9.07 -6.44
N GLU A 17 3.69 -9.41 -5.23
CA GLU A 17 3.62 -10.78 -4.72
C GLU A 17 2.18 -11.29 -4.54
N VAL A 18 1.33 -10.47 -3.92
CA VAL A 18 -0.06 -10.82 -3.59
C VAL A 18 -0.92 -10.99 -4.85
N PHE A 19 -0.71 -10.14 -5.85
CA PHE A 19 -1.47 -10.12 -7.10
C PHE A 19 -0.77 -10.87 -8.24
N LYS A 20 0.42 -11.44 -8.00
CA LYS A 20 1.27 -12.10 -9.00
C LYS A 20 1.48 -11.24 -10.25
N LYS A 21 1.79 -9.96 -10.03
CA LYS A 21 2.11 -8.98 -11.07
C LYS A 21 3.57 -8.56 -10.98
N ASP A 22 4.09 -7.97 -12.05
CA ASP A 22 5.44 -7.43 -12.03
C ASP A 22 5.46 -6.09 -11.26
N PRO A 23 6.38 -5.89 -10.30
CA PRO A 23 6.49 -4.62 -9.59
C PRO A 23 6.84 -3.45 -10.51
N GLY A 24 7.45 -3.70 -11.68
CA GLY A 24 7.71 -2.67 -12.69
C GLY A 24 6.46 -2.18 -13.43
N GLU A 25 5.36 -2.93 -13.39
CA GLU A 25 4.06 -2.51 -13.94
C GLU A 25 3.20 -1.74 -12.92
N LEU A 26 3.64 -1.70 -11.66
CA LEU A 26 2.93 -1.02 -10.58
C LEU A 26 3.56 0.35 -10.33
N SER A 27 2.72 1.33 -10.03
CA SER A 27 3.14 2.71 -9.80
C SER A 27 2.21 3.38 -8.81
N ALA A 28 2.54 4.61 -8.41
CA ALA A 28 1.69 5.41 -7.53
C ALA A 28 0.25 5.55 -8.06
N ASP A 29 0.07 5.57 -9.38
CA ASP A 29 -1.23 5.70 -10.05
C ASP A 29 -2.02 4.39 -10.15
N THR A 30 -1.43 3.24 -9.80
CA THR A 30 -2.11 1.95 -9.89
C THR A 30 -3.27 1.88 -8.90
N ASP A 31 -4.46 1.54 -9.39
CA ASP A 31 -5.65 1.43 -8.56
C ASP A 31 -5.77 0.03 -7.94
N PHE A 32 -6.02 -0.03 -6.64
CA PHE A 32 -6.18 -1.30 -5.94
C PHE A 32 -7.36 -2.12 -6.48
N VAL A 33 -8.47 -1.48 -6.83
CA VAL A 33 -9.68 -2.20 -7.26
C VAL A 33 -9.72 -2.33 -8.77
N ALA A 34 -9.49 -1.25 -9.51
CA ALA A 34 -9.62 -1.25 -10.97
C ALA A 34 -8.49 -2.06 -11.64
N ASP A 35 -7.23 -1.88 -11.22
CA ASP A 35 -6.09 -2.56 -11.82
C ASP A 35 -5.77 -3.89 -11.13
N LEU A 36 -5.74 -3.90 -9.80
CA LEU A 36 -5.32 -5.08 -9.03
C LEU A 36 -6.47 -6.01 -8.64
N LYS A 37 -7.73 -5.57 -8.77
CA LYS A 37 -8.91 -6.32 -8.30
C LYS A 37 -8.76 -6.77 -6.85
N ALA A 38 -8.21 -5.89 -6.02
CA ALA A 38 -7.99 -6.10 -4.59
C ALA A 38 -9.29 -6.45 -3.87
N LYS A 39 -9.22 -7.49 -3.05
CA LYS A 39 -10.28 -7.90 -2.13
C LYS A 39 -9.85 -7.55 -0.71
N SER A 40 -10.81 -7.60 0.23
CA SER A 40 -10.56 -7.32 1.65
C SER A 40 -9.34 -8.06 2.21
N VAL A 41 -9.13 -9.32 1.81
CA VAL A 41 -7.98 -10.15 2.24
C VAL A 41 -6.63 -9.62 1.74
N ASN A 42 -6.60 -8.93 0.59
CA ASN A 42 -5.36 -8.36 0.05
C ASN A 42 -4.97 -7.12 0.85
N TYR A 43 -5.94 -6.26 1.15
CA TYR A 43 -5.73 -5.07 1.99
C TYR A 43 -5.21 -5.45 3.38
N VAL A 44 -5.82 -6.43 4.06
CA VAL A 44 -5.37 -6.88 5.38
C VAL A 44 -3.92 -7.38 5.34
N GLN A 45 -3.52 -8.11 4.30
CA GLN A 45 -2.14 -8.58 4.15
C GLN A 45 -1.13 -7.47 3.89
N ILE A 46 -1.51 -6.45 3.12
CA ILE A 46 -0.64 -5.30 2.85
C ILE A 46 -0.50 -4.47 4.11
N ILE A 47 -1.62 -4.17 4.78
CA ILE A 47 -1.66 -3.41 6.04
C ILE A 47 -0.77 -4.07 7.08
N ALA A 48 -0.97 -5.36 7.38
CA ALA A 48 -0.19 -6.04 8.42
C ALA A 48 1.33 -6.00 8.18
N ILE A 49 1.77 -6.07 6.92
CA ILE A 49 3.20 -5.96 6.57
C ILE A 49 3.71 -4.53 6.75
N LEU A 50 2.90 -3.52 6.43
CA LEU A 50 3.27 -2.13 6.61
C LEU A 50 3.31 -1.74 8.09
N GLU A 51 2.33 -2.18 8.87
CA GLU A 51 2.29 -1.99 10.32
C GLU A 51 3.54 -2.58 10.99
N ASP A 52 3.92 -3.80 10.63
CA ASP A 52 5.13 -4.47 11.13
C ASP A 52 6.43 -3.80 10.63
N ALA A 53 6.47 -3.38 9.36
CA ALA A 53 7.68 -2.80 8.77
C ALA A 53 7.96 -1.36 9.22
N PHE A 54 6.93 -0.57 9.52
CA PHE A 54 7.04 0.84 9.87
C PHE A 54 6.63 1.14 11.32
N ASP A 55 6.24 0.13 12.09
CA ASP A 55 5.76 0.23 13.48
C ASP A 55 4.65 1.29 13.63
N VAL A 56 3.60 1.13 12.80
CA VAL A 56 2.45 2.03 12.73
C VAL A 56 1.13 1.27 12.79
N GLU A 57 0.05 1.96 13.14
CA GLU A 57 -1.30 1.40 13.16
C GLU A 57 -2.12 1.96 12.00
N ILE A 58 -2.56 1.09 11.09
CA ILE A 58 -3.22 1.47 9.84
C ILE A 58 -4.67 0.96 9.87
N ASN A 59 -5.61 1.91 9.93
CA ASN A 59 -7.03 1.56 9.90
C ASN A 59 -7.45 1.05 8.51
N PHE A 60 -7.92 -0.20 8.44
CA PHE A 60 -8.44 -0.81 7.21
C PHE A 60 -9.48 0.04 6.47
N MET A 61 -10.40 0.68 7.20
CA MET A 61 -11.45 1.49 6.56
C MET A 61 -10.87 2.72 5.87
N GLU A 62 -9.86 3.36 6.48
CA GLU A 62 -9.18 4.52 5.90
C GLU A 62 -8.24 4.12 4.78
N PHE A 63 -7.51 3.01 4.92
CA PHE A 63 -6.65 2.47 3.86
C PHE A 63 -7.47 2.03 2.64
N ARG A 64 -8.61 1.36 2.84
CA ARG A 64 -9.51 0.95 1.75
C ARG A 64 -10.16 2.14 1.02
N ARG A 65 -10.26 3.31 1.66
CA ARG A 65 -10.73 4.53 0.99
C ARG A 65 -9.71 5.08 -0.02
N LYS A 66 -8.44 4.72 0.12
CA LYS A 66 -7.38 5.08 -0.83
C LYS A 66 -7.55 4.23 -2.10
N LYS A 67 -7.71 4.90 -3.23
CA LYS A 67 -7.97 4.21 -4.51
C LYS A 67 -6.67 3.68 -5.09
N THR A 68 -5.63 4.49 -5.01
CA THR A 68 -4.33 4.22 -5.64
C THR A 68 -3.25 3.84 -4.63
N LEU A 69 -2.20 3.16 -5.11
CA LEU A 69 -1.03 2.80 -4.27
C LEU A 69 -0.35 4.06 -3.70
N GLY A 70 -0.30 5.15 -4.48
CA GLY A 70 0.30 6.41 -4.07
C GLY A 70 -0.45 7.09 -2.93
N GLU A 71 -1.78 7.09 -2.98
CA GLU A 71 -2.63 7.62 -1.89
C GLU A 71 -2.47 6.78 -0.61
N ALA A 72 -2.36 5.46 -0.73
CA ALA A 72 -2.10 4.58 0.39
C ALA A 72 -0.71 4.81 0.99
N ALA A 73 0.30 4.98 0.14
CA ALA A 73 1.65 5.25 0.59
C ALA A 73 1.75 6.59 1.33
N GLU A 74 1.08 7.62 0.82
CA GLU A 74 1.04 8.93 1.46
C GLU A 74 0.32 8.89 2.81
N PHE A 75 -0.79 8.15 2.89
CA PHE A 75 -1.51 7.96 4.14
C PHE A 75 -0.64 7.30 5.22
N VAL A 76 0.08 6.23 4.88
CA VAL A 76 0.96 5.54 5.82
C VAL A 76 2.18 6.39 6.17
N ALA A 77 2.74 7.13 5.21
CA ALA A 77 3.82 8.07 5.49
C ALA A 77 3.39 9.18 6.47
N GLN A 78 2.16 9.68 6.36
CA GLN A 78 1.63 10.63 7.34
C GLN A 78 1.49 10.03 8.75
N LEU A 79 1.22 8.73 8.86
CA LEU A 79 1.13 8.06 10.16
C LEU A 79 2.51 7.87 10.82
N CYS A 80 3.57 7.57 10.07
CA CYS A 80 4.91 7.41 10.67
C CYS A 80 5.65 8.74 10.88
N GLY A 81 5.30 9.79 10.15
CA GLY A 81 5.94 11.11 10.20
C GLY A 81 5.26 12.14 11.10
N GLY A 82 4.29 11.70 11.93
CA GLY A 82 3.55 12.52 12.89
C GLY A 82 4.18 12.54 14.28
#